data_AF-A0A8H3XJ01-F1
#
_entry.id   AF-A0A8H3XJ01-F1
#
_cell.length_a   1.000
_cell.length_b   1.000
_cell.length_c   1.000
_cell.angle_alpha   90.00
_cell.angle_beta   90.00
_cell.angle_gamma   90.00
#
_symmetry.space_group_name_H-M   'P 1'
#
loop_
_entity.id
_entity.type
_entity.pdbx_description
1 polymer ?
#
loop_
_entity_poly.entity_id
_entity_poly.type
_entity_poly.pdbx_seq_one_letter_code
_entity_poly.pdbx_strand_id
1 'polypeptide(L)'
;MTYSFCTICKRNTCQGKRHLYTKFHQERLQRKLDKQKSEYQKYKIFIKNVTLAYDINKQPDFWCIFCEIEVKPTFQSEERQIACEHIFNHIATKNHHSNVIKYFKEHNADRKLTREFILSKDDIEKFNERILEVQFSDPGNNEKIS
;
A
#
# COMPACT_ATOMS: atom_id res chain seq x y z
N MET A 1 7.20 -35.82 10.25
CA MET A 1 6.50 -34.62 10.76
C MET A 1 6.99 -33.42 9.97
N THR A 2 6.11 -32.65 9.35
CA THR A 2 6.50 -31.44 8.60
C THR A 2 6.29 -30.22 9.49
N TYR A 3 7.37 -29.46 9.70
CA TYR A 3 7.32 -28.19 10.41
C TYR A 3 7.16 -27.07 9.40
N SER A 4 6.27 -26.11 9.68
CA SER A 4 6.18 -24.87 8.91
C SER A 4 6.33 -23.67 9.83
N PHE A 5 7.18 -22.72 9.42
CA PHE A 5 7.34 -21.45 10.10
C PHE A 5 6.18 -20.52 9.75
N CYS A 6 5.56 -19.94 10.76
CA CYS A 6 4.53 -18.93 10.57
C CYS A 6 5.10 -17.53 10.84
N THR A 7 5.13 -16.69 9.81
CA THR A 7 5.64 -15.30 9.87
C THR A 7 4.81 -14.40 10.80
N ILE A 8 3.52 -14.71 10.99
CA ILE A 8 2.61 -14.01 11.91
C ILE A 8 2.86 -14.42 13.36
N CYS A 9 2.99 -15.72 13.60
CA CYS A 9 3.18 -16.26 14.94
C CYS A 9 4.65 -16.23 15.39
N LYS A 10 5.59 -16.01 14.48
CA LYS A 10 7.05 -16.05 14.70
C LYS A 10 7.50 -17.34 15.39
N ARG A 11 6.93 -18.48 14.99
CA ARG A 11 7.25 -19.81 15.52
C ARG A 11 7.09 -20.90 14.48
N ASN A 12 7.85 -21.99 14.66
CA ASN A 12 7.64 -23.24 13.94
C ASN A 12 6.39 -23.94 14.48
N THR A 13 5.56 -24.45 13.58
CA THR A 13 4.34 -25.17 13.93
C THR A 13 4.42 -26.60 13.40
N CYS A 14 4.16 -27.58 14.27
CA CYS A 14 4.00 -28.98 13.89
C CYS A 14 2.56 -29.32 13.47
N GLN A 15 1.63 -28.36 13.64
CA GLN A 15 0.20 -28.55 13.41
C GLN A 15 -0.22 -28.27 11.94
N GLY A 16 0.75 -28.03 11.04
CA GLY A 16 0.48 -27.67 9.66
C GLY A 16 -0.50 -26.50 9.56
N LYS A 17 -1.49 -26.57 8.64
CA LYS A 17 -2.49 -25.51 8.45
C LYS A 17 -3.49 -25.34 9.59
N ARG A 18 -3.59 -26.27 10.55
CA ARG A 18 -4.56 -26.15 11.66
C ARG A 18 -4.27 -24.94 12.55
N HIS A 19 -3.00 -24.57 12.71
CA HIS A 19 -2.65 -23.42 13.55
C HIS A 19 -3.26 -22.10 13.05
N LEU A 20 -3.54 -21.99 11.76
CA LEU A 20 -4.15 -20.80 11.14
C LEU A 20 -5.56 -20.53 11.69
N TYR A 21 -6.25 -21.55 12.19
CA TYR A 21 -7.60 -21.41 12.76
C TYR A 21 -7.59 -21.08 14.26
N THR A 22 -6.41 -21.03 14.89
CA THR A 22 -6.33 -20.74 16.32
C THR A 22 -6.62 -19.27 16.59
N LYS A 23 -7.33 -19.00 17.69
CA LYS A 23 -7.64 -17.63 18.15
C LYS A 23 -6.40 -16.75 18.20
N PHE A 24 -5.29 -17.29 18.71
CA PHE A 24 -4.02 -16.59 18.82
C PHE A 24 -3.43 -16.15 17.48
N HIS A 25 -3.48 -17.01 16.45
CA HIS A 25 -3.02 -16.65 15.10
C HIS A 25 -3.92 -15.55 14.53
N GLN A 26 -5.24 -15.72 14.64
CA GLN A 26 -6.22 -14.78 14.09
C GLN A 26 -6.12 -13.39 14.75
N GLU A 27 -5.94 -13.31 16.06
CA GLU A 27 -5.74 -12.03 16.76
C GLU A 27 -4.43 -11.32 16.37
N ARG A 28 -3.35 -12.08 16.15
CA ARG A 28 -2.08 -11.50 15.67
C ARG A 28 -2.18 -11.03 14.23
N LEU A 29 -2.86 -11.80 13.39
CA LEU A 29 -3.12 -11.44 12.00
C LEU A 29 -3.97 -10.17 11.94
N GLN A 30 -5.06 -10.10 12.70
CA GLN A 30 -5.95 -8.94 12.76
C GLN A 30 -5.17 -7.68 13.17
N ARG A 31 -4.35 -7.73 14.23
CA ARG A 31 -3.51 -6.60 14.64
C ARG A 31 -2.56 -6.10 13.54
N LYS A 32 -1.99 -7.01 12.75
CA LYS A 32 -1.13 -6.64 11.62
C LYS A 32 -1.92 -5.98 10.50
N LEU A 33 -3.10 -6.52 10.17
CA LEU A 33 -3.99 -5.96 9.16
C LEU A 33 -4.52 -4.58 9.60
N ASP A 34 -4.91 -4.41 10.85
CA ASP A 34 -5.37 -3.13 11.39
C ASP A 34 -4.28 -2.07 11.35
N LYS A 35 -3.05 -2.44 11.71
CA LYS A 35 -1.89 -1.53 11.58
C LYS A 35 -1.67 -1.13 10.13
N GLN A 36 -1.65 -2.09 9.20
CA GLN A 36 -1.47 -1.79 7.78
C GLN A 36 -2.61 -0.91 7.24
N LYS A 37 -3.84 -1.17 7.68
CA LYS A 37 -5.02 -0.40 7.30
C LYS A 37 -4.91 1.04 7.79
N SER A 38 -4.51 1.22 9.05
CA SER A 38 -4.31 2.55 9.63
C SER A 38 -3.24 3.33 8.88
N GLU A 39 -2.11 2.70 8.53
CA GLU A 39 -1.07 3.35 7.72
C GLU A 39 -1.61 3.73 6.34
N TYR A 40 -2.32 2.83 5.68
CA TYR A 40 -2.90 3.10 4.37
C TYR A 40 -3.93 4.23 4.37
N GLN A 41 -4.80 4.31 5.39
CA GLN A 41 -5.82 5.35 5.49
C GLN A 41 -5.21 6.76 5.66
N LYS A 42 -4.05 6.88 6.31
CA LYS A 42 -3.31 8.16 6.38
C LYS A 42 -2.98 8.68 5.00
N TYR A 43 -2.55 7.79 4.10
CA TYR A 43 -2.19 8.16 2.74
C TYR A 43 -3.41 8.31 1.83
N LYS A 44 -4.45 7.50 2.02
CA LYS A 44 -5.67 7.54 1.18
C LYS A 44 -6.33 8.93 1.12
N ILE A 45 -6.13 9.78 2.12
CA ILE A 45 -6.60 11.18 2.12
C ILE A 45 -5.97 11.98 0.96
N PHE A 46 -4.70 11.74 0.63
CA PHE A 46 -4.00 12.41 -0.47
C PHE A 46 -4.50 11.96 -1.87
N ILE A 47 -5.20 10.82 -1.97
CA ILE A 47 -5.90 10.44 -3.20
C ILE A 47 -7.07 11.41 -3.49
N LYS A 48 -7.73 11.89 -2.43
CA LYS A 48 -8.84 12.85 -2.54
C LYS A 48 -8.34 14.28 -2.65
N ASN A 49 -7.28 14.61 -1.91
CA ASN A 49 -6.67 15.93 -1.83
C ASN A 49 -5.25 15.84 -2.36
N VAL A 50 -5.13 15.78 -3.69
CA VAL A 50 -3.83 15.74 -4.36
C VAL A 50 -3.12 17.06 -4.11
N THR A 51 -1.90 17.00 -3.59
CA THR A 51 -1.08 18.17 -3.30
C THR A 51 0.34 17.94 -3.80
N LEU A 52 1.03 19.02 -4.17
CA LEU A 52 2.43 18.96 -4.55
C LEU A 52 3.33 18.89 -3.31
N ALA A 53 4.39 18.11 -3.44
CA ALA A 53 5.47 18.03 -2.50
C ALA A 53 6.73 18.66 -3.09
N TYR A 54 7.30 19.57 -2.32
CA TYR A 54 8.49 20.35 -2.70
C TYR A 54 9.78 19.79 -2.09
N ASP A 55 9.69 18.80 -1.20
CA ASP A 55 10.83 18.22 -0.49
C ASP A 55 10.63 16.71 -0.31
N ILE A 56 11.55 15.93 -0.89
CA ILE A 56 11.53 14.47 -0.79
C ILE A 56 11.76 13.99 0.64
N ASN A 57 12.51 14.74 1.46
CA ASN A 57 12.80 14.34 2.83
C ASN A 57 11.54 14.42 3.71
N LYS A 58 10.49 15.07 3.20
CA LYS A 58 9.16 15.11 3.81
C LYS A 58 8.22 14.04 3.26
N GLN A 59 8.63 13.28 2.25
CA GLN A 59 7.87 12.13 1.75
C GLN A 59 8.07 10.93 2.68
N PRO A 60 6.99 10.25 3.09
CA PRO A 60 7.09 9.13 4.02
C PRO A 60 7.54 7.86 3.30
N ASP A 61 8.37 7.07 3.98
CA ASP A 61 8.61 5.67 3.63
C ASP A 61 7.36 4.84 3.99
N PHE A 62 7.03 3.85 3.16
CA PHE A 62 5.88 2.98 3.38
C PHE A 62 6.26 1.50 3.37
N TRP A 63 6.12 0.84 4.51
CA TRP A 63 6.28 -0.62 4.57
C TRP A 63 5.00 -1.34 4.15
N CYS A 64 5.10 -2.19 3.13
CA CYS A 64 4.00 -3.04 2.68
C CYS A 64 4.16 -4.46 3.21
N ILE A 65 3.33 -4.89 4.16
CA ILE A 65 3.39 -6.27 4.69
C ILE A 65 3.01 -7.36 3.68
N PHE A 66 2.30 -7.01 2.60
CA PHE A 66 1.86 -7.97 1.59
C PHE A 66 2.95 -8.25 0.57
N CYS A 67 3.68 -7.21 0.19
CA CYS A 67 4.80 -7.28 -0.75
C CYS A 67 6.15 -7.51 -0.05
N GLU A 68 6.21 -7.34 1.27
CA GLU A 68 7.41 -7.44 2.10
C GLU A 68 8.54 -6.52 1.64
N ILE A 69 8.17 -5.30 1.21
CA ILE A 69 9.11 -4.27 0.76
C ILE A 69 8.86 -2.94 1.45
N GLU A 70 9.93 -2.15 1.53
CA GLU A 70 9.89 -0.73 1.85
C GLU A 70 9.73 0.06 0.55
N VAL A 71 8.62 0.78 0.42
CA VAL A 71 8.29 1.62 -0.72
C VAL A 71 8.79 3.03 -0.41
N LYS A 72 9.82 3.44 -1.14
CA LYS A 72 10.48 4.74 -0.99
C LYS A 72 10.13 5.68 -2.13
N PRO A 73 10.15 7.00 -1.90
CA PRO A 73 10.05 7.96 -2.98
C PRO A 73 11.24 7.79 -3.93
N THR A 74 10.97 7.78 -5.24
CA THR A 74 12.00 7.69 -6.30
C THR A 74 12.05 8.99 -7.08
N PHE A 75 13.24 9.60 -7.20
CA PHE A 75 13.46 10.76 -8.07
C PHE A 75 13.61 10.33 -9.53
N GLN A 76 13.06 11.15 -10.44
CA GLN A 76 13.51 11.20 -11.84
C GLN A 76 14.03 12.59 -12.25
N SER A 77 13.68 13.67 -11.53
CA SER A 77 14.09 15.04 -11.85
C SER A 77 13.99 15.96 -10.62
N GLU A 78 14.55 17.17 -10.71
CA GLU A 78 14.39 18.27 -9.74
C GLU A 78 12.97 18.89 -9.76
N GLU A 79 12.00 18.21 -10.36
CA GLU A 79 10.65 18.73 -10.57
C GLU A 79 9.74 18.39 -9.39
N ARG A 80 8.71 19.23 -9.22
CA ARG A 80 7.68 19.08 -8.20
C ARG A 80 7.01 17.71 -8.33
N GLN A 81 6.89 16.98 -7.23
CA GLN A 81 6.26 15.66 -7.24
C GLN A 81 4.89 15.68 -6.56
N ILE A 82 4.05 14.72 -6.90
CA ILE A 82 2.79 14.52 -6.20
C ILE A 82 3.09 13.89 -4.84
N ALA A 83 2.49 14.42 -3.76
CA ALA A 83 2.69 13.88 -2.42
C ALA A 83 2.20 12.42 -2.35
N CYS A 84 3.05 11.56 -1.78
CA CYS A 84 2.84 10.12 -1.59
C CYS A 84 2.63 9.30 -2.88
N GLU A 85 3.01 9.84 -4.04
CA GLU A 85 2.80 9.19 -5.35
C GLU A 85 3.39 7.78 -5.42
N HIS A 86 4.60 7.57 -4.90
CA HIS A 86 5.27 6.27 -4.86
C HIS A 86 4.44 5.19 -4.15
N ILE A 87 3.72 5.58 -3.09
CA ILE A 87 2.84 4.68 -2.32
C ILE A 87 1.63 4.29 -3.18
N PHE A 88 1.01 5.26 -3.87
CA PHE A 88 -0.16 4.98 -4.71
C PHE A 88 0.22 4.14 -5.93
N ASN A 89 1.33 4.48 -6.59
CA ASN A 89 1.87 3.71 -7.71
C ASN A 89 2.13 2.26 -7.31
N HIS A 90 2.68 2.02 -6.12
CA HIS A 90 2.85 0.67 -5.59
C HIS A 90 1.52 -0.08 -5.42
N ILE A 91 0.55 0.54 -4.74
CA ILE A 91 -0.72 -0.09 -4.37
C ILE A 91 -1.62 -0.33 -5.59
N ALA A 92 -1.48 0.48 -6.63
CA ALA A 92 -2.19 0.32 -7.91
C ALA A 92 -1.66 -0.84 -8.77
N THR A 93 -0.51 -1.43 -8.43
CA THR A 93 0.07 -2.50 -9.25
C THR A 93 -0.72 -3.81 -9.15
N LYS A 94 -0.82 -4.52 -10.28
CA LYS A 94 -1.36 -5.89 -10.32
C LYS A 94 -0.59 -6.85 -9.40
N ASN A 95 0.72 -6.61 -9.24
CA ASN A 95 1.57 -7.39 -8.35
C ASN A 95 1.13 -7.26 -6.89
N HIS A 96 0.91 -6.03 -6.41
CA HIS A 96 0.39 -5.77 -5.08
C HIS A 96 -0.98 -6.44 -4.85
N HIS A 97 -1.91 -6.30 -5.80
CA HIS A 97 -3.22 -6.94 -5.71
C HIS A 97 -3.12 -8.47 -5.55
N SER A 98 -2.23 -9.08 -6.34
CA SER A 98 -1.99 -10.52 -6.30
C SER A 98 -1.39 -10.95 -4.96
N ASN A 99 -0.45 -10.17 -4.43
CA ASN A 99 0.17 -10.39 -3.12
C ASN A 99 -0.83 -10.26 -1.97
N VAL A 100 -1.72 -9.27 -2.00
CA VAL A 100 -2.81 -9.15 -1.00
C VAL A 100 -3.68 -10.40 -1.02
N ILE A 101 -4.16 -10.83 -2.19
CA ILE A 101 -5.02 -12.01 -2.30
C ILE A 101 -4.29 -13.27 -1.80
N LYS A 102 -3.02 -13.44 -2.19
CA LYS A 102 -2.16 -14.55 -1.77
C LYS A 102 -1.98 -14.55 -0.25
N TYR A 103 -1.62 -13.42 0.34
CA TYR A 103 -1.40 -13.26 1.78
C TYR A 103 -2.64 -13.63 2.59
N PHE A 104 -3.81 -13.16 2.17
CA PHE A 104 -5.08 -13.48 2.82
C PHE A 104 -5.40 -14.98 2.76
N LYS A 105 -5.12 -15.62 1.61
CA LYS A 105 -5.30 -17.07 1.44
C LYS A 105 -4.31 -17.86 2.30
N GLU A 106 -3.05 -17.46 2.35
CA GLU A 106 -1.98 -18.16 3.09
C GLU A 106 -2.17 -18.08 4.61
N HIS A 107 -2.69 -16.95 5.11
CA HIS A 107 -2.91 -16.75 6.53
C HIS A 107 -4.35 -17.03 7.00
N ASN A 108 -5.22 -17.49 6.10
CA ASN A 108 -6.63 -17.76 6.38
C ASN A 108 -7.36 -16.54 6.97
N ALA A 109 -7.17 -15.38 6.35
CA ALA A 109 -7.88 -14.14 6.67
C ALA A 109 -9.22 -14.05 5.91
N ASP A 110 -10.14 -13.21 6.41
CA ASP A 110 -11.39 -12.91 5.71
C ASP A 110 -11.13 -12.18 4.38
N ARG A 111 -11.38 -12.87 3.27
CA ARG A 111 -11.18 -12.34 1.91
C ARG A 111 -11.98 -11.09 1.62
N LYS A 112 -13.10 -10.85 2.33
CA LYS A 112 -13.91 -9.64 2.17
C LYS A 112 -13.15 -8.37 2.54
N LEU A 113 -12.14 -8.48 3.40
CA LEU A 113 -11.33 -7.34 3.83
C LEU A 113 -10.21 -6.98 2.84
N THR A 114 -9.98 -7.77 1.79
CA THR A 114 -8.94 -7.46 0.78
C THR A 114 -9.17 -6.11 0.11
N ARG A 115 -10.43 -5.71 -0.08
CA ARG A 115 -10.84 -4.40 -0.63
C ARG A 115 -10.32 -3.20 0.17
N GLU A 116 -9.95 -3.38 1.44
CA GLU A 116 -9.39 -2.32 2.27
C GLU A 116 -7.93 -2.00 1.91
N PHE A 117 -7.26 -2.87 1.13
CA PHE A 117 -5.83 -2.80 0.82
C PHE A 117 -5.54 -2.71 -0.69
N ILE A 118 -6.59 -2.64 -1.50
CA ILE A 118 -6.55 -2.67 -2.95
C ILE A 118 -7.24 -1.41 -3.47
N LEU A 119 -6.63 -0.74 -4.45
CA LEU A 119 -7.30 0.35 -5.17
C LEU A 119 -8.18 -0.22 -6.28
N SER A 120 -9.42 0.27 -6.39
CA SER A 120 -10.23 -0.06 -7.55
C SER A 120 -9.71 0.68 -8.79
N LYS A 121 -10.12 0.24 -9.98
CA LYS A 121 -9.79 0.96 -11.23
C LYS A 121 -10.31 2.40 -11.19
N ASP A 122 -11.53 2.58 -10.70
CA ASP A 122 -12.17 3.89 -10.52
C ASP A 122 -11.38 4.79 -9.54
N ASP A 123 -10.83 4.23 -8.45
CA ASP A 123 -9.97 5.00 -7.55
C ASP A 123 -8.70 5.48 -8.25
N ILE A 124 -8.12 4.64 -9.13
CA ILE A 124 -6.88 4.96 -9.88
C ILE A 124 -7.17 6.01 -10.95
N GLU A 125 -8.28 5.89 -11.69
CA GLU A 125 -8.69 6.84 -12.72
C GLU A 125 -8.92 8.22 -12.10
N LYS A 126 -9.71 8.31 -11.02
CA LYS A 126 -9.94 9.57 -10.28
C LYS A 126 -8.65 10.17 -9.71
N PHE A 127 -7.69 9.34 -9.31
CA PHE A 127 -6.41 9.82 -8.82
C PHE A 127 -5.60 10.45 -9.95
N ASN A 128 -5.52 9.78 -11.11
CA ASN A 128 -4.81 10.28 -12.27
C ASN A 128 -5.42 11.59 -12.81
N GLU A 129 -6.76 11.69 -12.84
CA GLU A 129 -7.45 12.92 -13.24
C GLU A 129 -7.06 14.10 -12.33
N ARG A 130 -7.06 13.91 -11.01
CA ARG A 130 -6.66 14.95 -10.04
C ARG A 130 -5.19 15.32 -10.14
N ILE A 131 -4.30 14.37 -10.43
CA ILE A 131 -2.89 14.65 -10.69
C ILE A 131 -2.77 15.62 -11.86
N LEU A 132 -3.46 15.34 -12.96
CA LEU A 132 -3.45 16.21 -14.14
C LEU A 132 -3.98 17.60 -13.79
N GLU A 133 -5.12 17.70 -13.10
CA GLU A 133 -5.68 18.98 -12.66
C GLU A 133 -4.68 19.81 -11.85
N VAL A 134 -4.01 19.22 -10.86
CA VAL A 134 -3.03 19.90 -10.01
C VAL A 134 -1.78 20.32 -10.80
N GLN A 135 -1.33 19.49 -11.75
CA GLN A 135 -0.19 19.80 -12.60
C GLN A 135 -0.47 20.94 -13.59
N PHE A 136 -1.71 21.07 -14.09
CA PHE A 136 -2.11 22.14 -15.02
C PHE A 136 -2.53 23.44 -14.34
N SER A 137 -2.99 23.39 -13.09
CA SER A 137 -3.41 24.57 -12.33
C SER A 137 -2.28 25.26 -11.56
N ASP A 138 -1.08 24.69 -11.55
CA ASP A 138 0.12 25.31 -10.97
C ASP A 138 0.73 26.34 -11.94
N PRO A 139 0.77 27.65 -11.60
CA PRO A 139 1.25 28.71 -12.49
C PRO A 139 2.74 28.59 -12.90
N GLY A 140 3.50 27.66 -12.31
CA GLY A 140 4.91 27.42 -12.63
C GLY A 140 5.20 26.59 -13.88
N ASN A 141 4.19 26.06 -14.60
CA ASN A 141 4.38 25.20 -15.77
C ASN A 141 4.24 25.93 -17.13
N ASN A 142 3.98 27.25 -17.11
CA ASN A 142 3.79 28.07 -18.33
C ASN A 142 5.07 28.71 -18.89
N GLU A 143 6.27 28.16 -18.63
CA GLU A 143 7.53 28.75 -19.14
C GLU A 143 8.41 27.81 -19.98
N LYS A 144 7.88 26.72 -20.54
CA LYS A 144 8.63 25.92 -21.53
C LYS A 144 7.83 25.47 -22.73
N ILE A 145 7.25 26.42 -23.46
CA ILE A 145 7.03 26.27 -24.91
C ILE A 145 7.39 27.60 -25.57
N SER A 146 8.64 27.75 -25.99
CA SER A 146 9.11 28.70 -27.01
C SER A 146 10.33 28.10 -27.69
#